data_AF-A0A7X4YN61-F1
#
_entry.id   AF-A0A7X4YN61-F1
#
_cell.length_a   1.000
_cell.length_b   1.000
_cell.length_c   1.000
_cell.angle_alpha   90.00
_cell.angle_beta   90.00
_cell.angle_gamma   90.00
#
_symmetry.space_group_name_H-M   'P 1'
#
loop_
_entity.id
_entity.type
_entity.pdbx_description
1 polymer ?
#
loop_
_entity_poly.entity_id
_entity_poly.type
_entity_poly.pdbx_seq_one_letter_code
_entity_poly.pdbx_strand_id
1 'polypeptide(L)' 'MILKIAGYILLVAIWSVVRMRSLLYERKTKEAAVYGLLMGVSIVIGALLIAGVKLPSFTVPFKLLLEPIGKRLLKQ' A
#
# COMPACT_ATOMS: atom_id res chain seq x y z
N MET A 1 -3.83 -0.30 -22.06
CA MET A 1 -3.93 -0.21 -20.58
C MET A 1 -3.32 -1.41 -19.88
N ILE A 2 -3.66 -2.66 -20.27
CA ILE A 2 -3.05 -3.88 -19.70
C ILE A 2 -1.52 -3.87 -19.75
N LEU A 3 -0.91 -3.49 -20.88
CA LEU A 3 0.57 -3.47 -21.00
C LEU A 3 1.23 -2.50 -20.00
N LYS A 4 0.59 -1.36 -19.69
CA LYS A 4 1.08 -0.41 -18.68
C LYS A 4 1.01 -1.00 -17.27
N ILE A 5 -0.11 -1.67 -16.96
CA ILE A 5 -0.32 -2.31 -15.65
C ILE A 5 0.65 -3.47 -15.48
N ALA A 6 0.78 -4.34 -16.49
CA ALA A 6 1.70 -5.48 -16.46
C ALA A 6 3.15 -5.02 -16.32
N GLY A 7 3.58 -4.01 -17.09
CA GLY A 7 4.92 -3.44 -16.99
C GLY A 7 5.20 -2.82 -15.61
N TYR A 8 4.23 -2.08 -15.06
CA TYR A 8 4.31 -1.53 -13.70
C TYR A 8 4.45 -2.63 -12.64
N ILE A 9 3.56 -3.63 -12.67
CA ILE A 9 3.59 -4.74 -11.71
C ILE A 9 4.93 -5.49 -11.80
N LEU A 10 5.43 -5.79 -13.00
CA LEU A 10 6.70 -6.49 -13.16
C LEU A 10 7.87 -5.69 -12.58
N LEU A 11 7.99 -4.41 -12.94
CA LEU A 11 9.09 -3.56 -12.49
C LEU A 11 9.10 -3.43 -10.96
N VAL A 12 7.94 -3.14 -10.36
CA VAL A 12 7.83 -2.95 -8.92
C VAL A 12 8.00 -4.28 -8.18
N ALA A 13 7.48 -5.39 -8.71
CA ALA A 13 7.67 -6.71 -8.10
C ALA A 13 9.15 -7.12 -8.11
N ILE A 14 9.86 -6.95 -9.22
CA ILE A 14 11.30 -7.26 -9.30
C ILE A 14 12.08 -6.41 -8.29
N TRP A 15 11.84 -5.10 -8.27
CA TRP A 15 12.50 -4.20 -7.32
C TRP A 15 12.21 -4.57 -5.86
N SER A 16 10.94 -4.89 -5.57
CA SER A 16 10.50 -5.29 -4.23
C SER A 16 11.17 -6.60 -3.80
N VAL A 17 11.26 -7.61 -4.68
CA VAL A 17 11.91 -8.89 -4.39
C VAL A 17 13.41 -8.69 -4.14
N VAL A 18 14.09 -7.86 -4.94
CA VAL A 18 15.52 -7.54 -4.72
C VAL A 18 15.73 -6.89 -3.35
N ARG A 19 14.91 -5.89 -3.00
CA ARG A 19 15.02 -5.21 -1.71
C ARG A 19 14.64 -6.10 -0.52
N MET A 20 13.63 -6.94 -0.68
CA MET A 20 13.24 -7.93 0.33
C MET A 20 14.33 -8.97 0.55
N ARG A 21 14.98 -9.45 -0.53
CA ARG A 21 16.16 -10.34 -0.40
C ARG A 21 17.31 -9.68 0.34
N SER A 22 17.57 -8.39 0.09
CA SER A 22 18.57 -7.62 0.84
C SER A 22 18.26 -7.60 2.35
N LEU A 23 16.99 -7.34 2.72
CA LEU A 23 16.55 -7.33 4.13
C LEU A 23 16.62 -8.72 4.79
N LEU A 24 16.30 -9.77 4.03
CA LEU A 24 16.43 -11.15 4.48
C LEU A 24 17.89 -11.57 4.68
N TYR A 25 18.79 -11.10 3.82
CA TYR A 25 20.23 -11.34 3.97
C TYR A 25 20.79 -10.73 5.27
N GLU A 26 20.26 -9.57 5.67
CA GLU A 26 20.57 -8.94 6.97
C GLU A 26 19.86 -9.62 8.17
N ARG A 27 19.21 -10.78 7.97
CA ARG A 27 18.37 -11.51 8.96
C ARG A 27 17.22 -10.69 9.57
N LYS A 28 16.83 -9.58 8.94
CA LYS A 28 15.71 -8.73 9.39
C LYS A 28 14.37 -9.25 8.88
N THR A 29 14.00 -10.46 9.28
CA THR A 29 12.81 -11.17 8.79
C THR A 29 11.50 -10.45 9.11
N LYS A 30 11.40 -9.79 10.26
CA LYS A 30 10.22 -8.97 10.63
C LYS A 30 10.05 -7.76 9.72
N GLU A 31 11.16 -7.05 9.44
CA GLU A 31 11.14 -5.88 8.56
C GLU A 31 10.84 -6.29 7.11
N ALA A 32 11.40 -7.41 6.66
CA ALA A 32 11.10 -7.97 5.34
C ALA A 32 9.61 -8.34 5.19
N ALA A 33 8.98 -8.89 6.25
CA ALA A 33 7.54 -9.20 6.24
C ALA A 33 6.67 -7.94 6.16
N VAL A 34 6.96 -6.93 7.00
CA VAL A 34 6.26 -5.64 6.97
C VAL A 34 6.45 -4.92 5.63
N TYR A 35 7.68 -4.90 5.12
CA TYR A 35 8.01 -4.33 3.82
C TYR A 35 7.26 -5.02 2.68
N GLY A 36 7.25 -6.36 2.67
CA GLY A 36 6.55 -7.14 1.65
C GLY A 36 5.04 -6.87 1.65
N LEU A 37 4.44 -6.78 2.84
CA LEU A 37 3.01 -6.50 2.98
C LEU A 37 2.66 -5.07 2.51
N LEU A 38 3.45 -4.08 2.92
CA LEU A 38 3.31 -2.69 2.46
C LEU A 38 3.47 -2.57 0.94
N MET A 39 4.50 -3.21 0.37
CA MET A 39 4.70 -3.20 -1.07
C MET A 39 3.59 -3.93 -1.83
N GLY A 40 3.10 -5.07 -1.32
CA GLY A 40 1.97 -5.77 -1.92
C GLY A 40 0.73 -4.89 -2.01
N VAL A 41 0.36 -4.24 -0.90
CA VAL A 41 -0.78 -3.30 -0.87
C VAL A 41 -0.54 -2.12 -1.82
N SER A 42 0.67 -1.57 -1.86
CA SER A 42 1.03 -0.44 -2.74
C SER A 42 0.95 -0.80 -4.23
N ILE A 43 1.38 -2.01 -4.60
CA ILE A 43 1.28 -2.52 -5.98
C ILE A 43 -0.18 -2.63 -6.40
N VAL A 44 -1.04 -3.18 -5.54
CA VAL A 44 -2.47 -3.31 -5.81
C VAL A 44 -3.12 -1.93 -5.98
N ILE A 45 -2.86 -1.00 -5.06
CA ILE A 45 -3.40 0.38 -5.15
C ILE A 45 -2.91 1.08 -6.42
N GLY A 46 -1.61 0.99 -6.73
CA GLY A 46 -1.04 1.57 -7.94
C GLY A 46 -1.64 0.98 -9.23
N ALA A 47 -1.87 -0.35 -9.26
CA ALA A 47 -2.54 -1.00 -10.39
C ALA A 47 -3.98 -0.52 -10.55
N LEU A 48 -4.73 -0.35 -9.45
CA LEU A 48 -6.09 0.22 -9.47
C LEU A 48 -6.11 1.66 -10.00
N LEU A 49 -5.14 2.49 -9.57
CA LEU A 49 -5.00 3.87 -10.06
C LEU A 49 -4.71 3.92 -11.57
N ILE A 50 -3.81 3.06 -12.06
CA ILE A 50 -3.49 2.98 -13.49
C ILE A 50 -4.68 2.46 -14.31
N ALA A 51 -5.48 1.58 -13.72
CA ALA A 51 -6.74 1.11 -14.31
C ALA A 51 -7.84 2.18 -14.34
N GLY A 52 -7.61 3.37 -13.77
CA GLY A 52 -8.60 4.45 -13.73
C GLY A 52 -9.75 4.18 -12.76
N VAL A 53 -9.60 3.20 -11.86
CA VAL A 53 -10.59 2.94 -10.81
C VAL A 53 -10.57 4.13 -9.86
N LYS A 54 -11.73 4.79 -9.71
CA LYS A 54 -11.93 5.81 -8.68
C LYS A 54 -11.87 5.12 -7.32
N LEU A 55 -10.68 5.06 -6.74
CA LEU A 55 -10.51 4.59 -5.37
C LEU A 55 -11.35 5.49 -4.43
N PRO A 56 -12.13 4.92 -3.51
CA PRO A 56 -12.75 5.71 -2.47
C PRO A 56 -11.65 6.47 -1.74
N SER A 57 -11.86 7.76 -1.49
CA SER A 57 -10.85 8.60 -0.87
C SER A 57 -10.33 7.93 0.40
N PHE A 58 -9.00 7.87 0.57
CA PHE A 58 -8.38 7.35 1.80
C PHE A 58 -8.85 8.12 3.05
N THR A 59 -9.47 9.28 2.86
CA THR A 59 -10.14 10.03 3.93
C THR A 59 -11.39 9.34 4.46
N VAL A 60 -12.08 8.48 3.71
CA VAL A 60 -13.33 7.83 4.16
C VAL A 60 -13.11 6.92 5.38
N PRO A 61 -12.18 5.95 5.38
CA PRO A 61 -11.92 5.13 6.56
C PRO A 61 -11.32 5.93 7.72
N PHE A 62 -10.44 6.90 7.45
CA PHE A 62 -9.89 7.78 8.47
C PHE A 62 -10.98 8.66 9.10
N LYS A 63 -11.88 9.24 8.30
CA LYS A 63 -13.02 10.03 8.76
C LYS A 63 -13.95 9.18 9.62
N LEU A 64 -14.20 7.93 9.26
CA LEU A 64 -15.04 7.02 10.05
C LEU A 64 -14.45 6.70 11.43
N LEU A 65 -13.12 6.61 11.55
CA LEU A 65 -12.41 6.37 12.81
C LEU A 65 -12.21 7.66 13.64
N LEU A 66 -11.92 8.79 12.99
CA LEU A 66 -11.60 10.05 13.64
C LEU A 66 -12.82 10.93 13.94
N GLU A 67 -13.92 10.83 13.19
CA GLU A 67 -15.17 11.54 13.51
C GLU A 67 -15.69 11.25 14.93
N PRO A 68 -15.83 9.99 15.37
CA PRO A 68 -16.35 9.71 16.71
C PRO A 68 -15.40 10.20 17.81
N ILE A 69 -14.09 10.16 17.58
CA ILE A 69 -13.08 10.67 18.52
C ILE A 69 -13.14 12.20 18.58
N GLY A 70 -13.24 12.86 17.42
CA GLY A 70 -13.38 14.31 17.30
C GLY A 70 -14.67 14.82 17.94
N LYS A 71 -15.82 14.15 17.74
CA LYS A 71 -17.08 14.50 18.39
C LYS A 71 -17.00 14.38 19.92
N ARG A 72 -16.41 13.29 20.43
CA ARG A 72 -16.19 13.12 21.87
C ARG A 72 -15.28 14.19 22.47
N LEU A 73 -14.22 14.59 21.76
CA LEU A 73 -13.30 15.64 22.20
C LEU A 73 -13.92 17.03 22.17
N LEU A 74 -14.76 17.32 21.17
CA LEU A 74 -15.42 18.60 21.01
C LEU A 74 -16.68 18.77 21.89
N LYS A 75 -17.06 17.75 22.68
CA LYS A 75 -18.29 17.73 23.49
C LYS A 75 -19.51 18.23 22.69
N GLN A 76 -19.67 17.76 21.45
CA GLN A 76 -20.89 17.87 20.65
C GLN A 76 -21.52 16.50 20.48
#